data_AF-A4P195-F1
#
_entry.id   AF-A4P195-F1
#
_cell.length_a   1.000
_cell.length_b   1.000
_cell.length_c   1.000
_cell.angle_alpha   90.00
_cell.angle_beta   90.00
_cell.angle_gamma   90.00
#
_symmetry.space_group_name_H-M   'P 1'
#
loop_
_entity.id
_entity.type
_entity.pdbx_description
1 polymer ?
#
loop_
_entity_poly.entity_id
_entity_poly.type
_entity_poly.pdbx_seq_one_letter_code
_entity_poly.pdbx_strand_id
1 'polypeptide(L)'
;MSDEKITWYQRTHQFTPYTKADGTAVSDEFDAIQASFERIPAMRDDGKGFATSPLIPEPSDPNHPVPFKMLTETEASVNNARDDVIKTAQQVAANTQAVVQNTQITATNTQTAQQAATSALSSRQSADESENMARKWASNPENEVVLDEKYSAYHYAQKAAQLAVNLASAESSATQSATIATQKAEEATQAAKKAESLAVGEVDYAKVLNVPRSNINTEGVVRLTNDTGLESESLALTAKAGKKLAQQTAQLQLNVSQNYIPNSKKSSAVNSNSADTVATSAAVKTAYDLANSKQSPATTLAGYGIGDLKIQSFAGDINTLKIDGIYAITQASRSQNLPVSTSCHIQVIAGGDGHWCRQIAYIAYSTDMYERHQTSYQTDSWSAWKKLNTDGIPIGAVVSFPRAVTNPVGFLRADGSTFSQQTFPDLYRTLGNSNKLPDLTRSDVGMTAYFAVDNIPA
;
A
#
# COMPACT_ATOMS: atom_id res chain seq x y z
N MET A 1 61.38 41.36 -35.97
CA MET A 1 61.65 41.48 -37.42
C MET A 1 63.10 41.92 -37.55
N SER A 2 63.96 41.12 -38.18
CA SER A 2 65.39 41.42 -38.33
C SER A 2 65.62 42.56 -39.33
N ASP A 3 66.65 43.35 -39.07
CA ASP A 3 67.03 44.65 -39.67
C ASP A 3 67.35 44.66 -41.18
N GLU A 4 66.92 43.67 -41.96
CA GLU A 4 67.14 43.62 -43.41
C GLU A 4 66.00 44.22 -44.25
N LYS A 5 64.95 44.76 -43.61
CA LYS A 5 63.71 45.17 -44.30
C LYS A 5 63.53 46.68 -44.50
N ILE A 6 64.58 47.49 -44.34
CA ILE A 6 64.56 48.93 -44.63
C ILE A 6 65.86 49.31 -45.33
N THR A 7 65.95 49.17 -46.66
CA THR A 7 67.00 49.81 -47.50
C THR A 7 66.78 49.57 -48.99
N TRP A 8 65.61 49.90 -49.54
CA TRP A 8 65.42 49.90 -51.00
C TRP A 8 66.10 51.08 -51.68
N TYR A 9 66.26 52.22 -50.99
CA TYR A 9 67.12 53.34 -51.37
C TYR A 9 67.52 54.10 -50.09
N GLN A 10 68.80 54.43 -49.95
CA GLN A 10 69.30 55.36 -48.93
C GLN A 10 70.14 56.43 -49.63
N ARG A 11 69.80 57.69 -49.37
CA ARG A 11 70.52 58.84 -49.91
C ARG A 11 71.89 58.96 -49.21
N THR A 12 72.95 59.09 -50.00
CA THR A 12 74.35 59.12 -49.55
C THR A 12 74.95 60.54 -49.53
N HIS A 13 74.38 61.46 -50.32
CA HIS A 13 74.81 62.85 -50.44
C HIS A 13 73.66 63.81 -50.13
N GLN A 14 73.95 64.89 -49.42
CA GLN A 14 73.05 66.03 -49.26
C GLN A 14 73.46 67.20 -50.14
N PHE A 15 72.49 67.77 -50.87
CA PHE A 15 72.69 68.98 -51.67
C PHE A 15 72.08 70.18 -50.96
N THR A 16 72.90 71.17 -50.65
CA THR A 16 72.42 72.44 -50.08
C THR A 16 71.72 73.25 -51.18
N PRO A 17 70.48 73.74 -50.96
CA PRO A 17 69.77 74.54 -51.96
C PRO A 17 70.53 75.83 -52.33
N TYR A 18 70.42 76.26 -53.59
CA TYR A 18 70.99 77.52 -54.13
C TYR A 18 72.52 77.62 -54.22
N THR A 19 73.25 76.52 -54.04
CA THR A 19 74.69 76.43 -54.37
C THR A 19 74.90 75.59 -55.63
N LYS A 20 76.02 75.81 -56.33
CA LYS A 20 76.38 74.98 -57.48
C LYS A 20 76.75 73.58 -56.99
N ALA A 21 75.94 72.58 -57.33
CA ALA A 21 76.16 71.19 -56.93
C ALA A 21 77.38 70.58 -57.64
N ASP A 22 78.10 69.69 -56.94
CA ASP A 22 79.14 68.85 -57.54
C ASP A 22 78.48 67.85 -58.50
N GLY A 23 78.85 67.92 -59.79
CA GLY A 23 78.28 67.06 -60.83
C GLY A 23 78.53 65.58 -60.58
N THR A 24 79.60 65.22 -59.88
CA THR A 24 79.93 63.82 -59.55
C THR A 24 78.97 63.27 -58.50
N ALA A 25 78.76 64.01 -57.41
CA ALA A 25 77.84 63.62 -56.33
C ALA A 25 76.38 63.53 -56.80
N VAL A 26 75.96 64.41 -57.73
CA VAL A 26 74.63 64.33 -58.34
C VAL A 26 74.49 63.08 -59.20
N SER A 27 75.52 62.73 -59.97
CA SER A 27 75.52 61.50 -60.77
C SER A 27 75.42 60.26 -59.89
N ASP A 28 76.21 60.18 -58.82
CA ASP A 28 76.20 59.04 -57.89
C ASP A 28 74.81 58.83 -57.25
N GLU A 29 74.11 59.92 -56.91
CA GLU A 29 72.74 59.84 -56.41
C GLU A 29 71.73 59.39 -57.46
N PHE A 30 71.86 59.85 -58.71
CA PHE A 30 71.01 59.39 -59.81
C PHE A 30 71.26 57.90 -60.12
N ASP A 31 72.50 57.45 -60.08
CA ASP A 31 72.86 56.03 -60.28
C ASP A 31 72.33 55.15 -59.15
N ALA A 32 72.39 55.62 -57.90
CA ALA A 32 71.81 54.91 -56.75
C ALA A 32 70.28 54.82 -56.85
N ILE A 33 69.61 55.89 -57.29
CA ILE A 33 68.16 55.88 -57.55
C ILE A 33 67.82 54.91 -58.69
N GLN A 34 68.59 54.93 -59.77
CA GLN A 34 68.40 54.06 -60.94
C GLN A 34 68.56 52.57 -60.56
N ALA A 35 69.60 52.22 -59.79
CA ALA A 35 69.81 50.85 -59.31
C ALA A 35 68.67 50.35 -58.39
N SER A 36 67.99 51.25 -57.68
CA SER A 36 66.79 50.91 -56.90
C SER A 36 65.56 50.66 -57.78
N PHE A 37 65.40 51.41 -58.87
CA PHE A 37 64.32 51.17 -59.84
C PHE A 37 64.52 49.89 -60.64
N GLU A 38 65.74 49.48 -60.93
CA GLU A 38 66.05 48.21 -61.62
C GLU A 38 65.70 46.95 -60.80
N ARG A 39 65.45 47.10 -59.49
CA ARG A 39 64.97 46.02 -58.61
C ARG A 39 63.45 45.83 -58.65
N ILE A 40 62.70 46.74 -59.28
CA ILE A 40 61.28 46.58 -59.51
C ILE A 40 61.10 45.66 -60.74
N PRO A 41 60.30 44.58 -60.66
CA PRO A 41 60.06 43.72 -61.81
C PRO A 41 59.50 44.51 -63.01
N ALA A 42 59.79 44.07 -64.23
CA ALA A 42 59.27 44.71 -65.43
C ALA A 42 57.73 44.73 -65.43
N MET A 43 57.13 45.82 -65.92
CA MET A 43 55.69 45.89 -66.14
C MET A 43 55.30 44.97 -67.30
N ARG A 44 54.12 44.35 -67.22
CA ARG A 44 53.54 43.58 -68.33
C ARG A 44 53.20 44.53 -69.48
N ASP A 45 53.40 44.04 -70.70
CA ASP A 45 53.10 44.78 -71.93
C ASP A 45 51.60 45.12 -72.09
N ASP A 46 50.71 44.48 -71.31
CA ASP A 46 49.26 44.72 -71.31
C ASP A 46 48.81 45.86 -70.38
N GLY A 47 49.73 46.48 -69.64
CA GLY A 47 49.46 47.58 -68.70
C GLY A 47 48.73 47.17 -67.42
N LYS A 48 48.58 45.87 -67.12
CA LYS A 48 47.83 45.36 -65.96
C LYS A 48 48.70 44.92 -64.77
N GLY A 49 49.87 45.51 -64.60
CA GLY A 49 50.77 45.28 -63.45
C GLY A 49 52.10 44.64 -63.84
N PHE A 50 52.81 44.05 -62.87
CA PHE A 50 54.17 43.50 -63.06
C PHE A 50 54.18 42.10 -63.69
N ALA A 51 55.22 41.79 -64.47
CA ALA A 51 55.37 40.55 -65.25
C ALA A 51 55.59 39.31 -64.37
N THR A 52 56.16 39.51 -63.19
CA THR A 52 56.20 38.53 -62.10
C THR A 52 55.51 39.15 -60.89
N SER A 53 54.57 38.41 -60.28
CA SER A 53 53.89 38.89 -59.07
C SER A 53 54.94 39.15 -57.99
N PRO A 54 55.01 40.35 -57.40
CA PRO A 54 55.78 40.52 -56.18
C PRO A 54 55.27 39.50 -55.15
N LEU A 55 56.18 38.81 -54.45
CA LEU A 55 55.80 37.82 -53.44
C LEU A 55 54.87 38.45 -52.41
N ILE A 56 53.58 38.17 -52.50
CA ILE A 56 52.59 38.45 -51.46
C ILE A 56 52.57 37.21 -50.57
N PRO A 57 53.02 37.26 -49.30
CA PRO A 57 52.98 36.11 -48.43
C PRO A 57 51.53 35.70 -48.12
N GLU A 58 51.26 34.39 -48.13
CA GLU A 58 49.97 33.77 -47.77
C GLU A 58 49.49 34.18 -46.35
N PRO A 59 48.16 34.30 -46.12
CA PRO A 59 47.60 34.96 -44.95
C PRO A 59 47.52 34.04 -43.73
N SER A 60 48.53 34.07 -42.87
CA SER A 60 48.48 33.39 -41.55
C SER A 60 49.15 34.16 -40.41
N ASP A 61 49.25 35.49 -40.52
CA ASP A 61 49.94 36.34 -39.51
C ASP A 61 48.97 37.40 -38.92
N PRO A 62 48.88 37.59 -37.58
CA PRO A 62 47.94 38.49 -36.89
C PRO A 62 47.96 40.00 -37.25
N ASN A 63 48.76 40.40 -38.25
CA ASN A 63 48.85 41.77 -38.73
C ASN A 63 47.99 42.05 -39.99
N HIS A 64 46.98 41.23 -40.29
CA HIS A 64 46.00 41.54 -41.34
C HIS A 64 45.05 42.67 -40.89
N PRO A 65 45.00 43.82 -41.58
CA PRO A 65 44.67 45.11 -40.96
C PRO A 65 43.21 45.42 -40.61
N VAL A 66 42.20 44.54 -40.77
CA VAL A 66 40.80 44.98 -40.51
C VAL A 66 39.90 44.00 -39.73
N PRO A 67 39.65 42.72 -40.10
CA PRO A 67 38.54 42.01 -39.46
C PRO A 67 38.86 41.35 -38.11
N PHE A 68 39.95 40.57 -38.02
CA PHE A 68 40.26 39.77 -36.82
C PHE A 68 40.82 40.63 -35.68
N LYS A 69 41.73 41.55 -35.99
CA LYS A 69 42.26 42.50 -35.02
C LYS A 69 41.14 43.37 -34.42
N MET A 70 40.20 43.86 -35.25
CA MET A 70 39.04 44.59 -34.72
C MET A 70 38.14 43.71 -33.86
N LEU A 71 37.92 42.43 -34.20
CA LEU A 71 37.13 41.52 -33.36
C LEU A 71 37.79 41.33 -31.98
N THR A 72 39.07 40.97 -31.95
CA THR A 72 39.80 40.72 -30.69
C THR A 72 39.95 42.00 -29.85
N GLU A 73 40.19 43.16 -30.48
CA GLU A 73 40.22 44.45 -29.80
C GLU A 73 38.83 44.85 -29.28
N THR A 74 37.75 44.52 -30.00
CA THR A 74 36.37 44.77 -29.55
C THR A 74 35.99 43.86 -28.39
N GLU A 75 36.34 42.56 -28.44
CA GLU A 75 36.12 41.63 -27.33
C GLU A 75 36.89 42.04 -26.08
N ALA A 76 38.17 42.43 -26.23
CA ALA A 76 38.97 42.96 -25.13
C ALA A 76 38.38 44.28 -24.58
N SER A 77 37.92 45.18 -25.45
CA SER A 77 37.28 46.43 -25.04
C SER A 77 35.98 46.20 -24.27
N VAL A 78 35.12 45.28 -24.72
CA VAL A 78 33.86 44.94 -24.06
C VAL A 78 34.12 44.26 -22.70
N ASN A 79 35.11 43.37 -22.62
CA ASN A 79 35.48 42.74 -21.35
C ASN A 79 36.10 43.74 -20.36
N ASN A 80 36.97 44.64 -20.83
CA ASN A 80 37.51 45.71 -19.99
C ASN A 80 36.40 46.67 -19.52
N ALA A 81 35.46 47.03 -20.38
CA ALA A 81 34.31 47.87 -20.00
C ALA A 81 33.41 47.16 -18.98
N ARG A 82 33.22 45.85 -19.11
CA ARG A 82 32.51 45.03 -18.11
C ARG A 82 33.24 45.05 -16.76
N ASP A 83 34.55 44.85 -16.77
CA ASP A 83 35.36 44.84 -15.54
C ASP A 83 35.41 46.23 -14.88
N ASP A 84 35.48 47.30 -15.66
CA ASP A 84 35.37 48.67 -15.18
C ASP A 84 33.99 48.95 -14.57
N VAL A 85 32.91 48.44 -15.17
CA VAL A 85 31.55 48.55 -14.59
C VAL A 85 31.46 47.79 -13.28
N ILE A 86 32.05 46.59 -13.17
CA ILE A 86 32.09 45.80 -11.93
C ILE A 86 32.88 46.53 -10.84
N LYS A 87 34.07 47.03 -11.17
CA LYS A 87 34.92 47.80 -10.24
C LYS A 87 34.24 49.09 -9.79
N THR A 88 33.60 49.80 -10.72
CA THR A 88 32.83 51.00 -10.41
C THR A 88 31.64 50.68 -9.51
N ALA A 89 30.92 49.58 -9.74
CA ALA A 89 29.82 49.15 -8.88
C ALA A 89 30.30 48.81 -7.45
N GLN A 90 31.44 48.15 -7.31
CA GLN A 90 32.07 47.89 -6.00
C GLN A 90 32.47 49.18 -5.28
N GLN A 91 33.03 50.16 -6.02
CA GLN A 91 33.36 51.47 -5.45
C GLN A 91 32.12 52.25 -5.02
N VAL A 92 31.03 52.19 -5.80
CA VAL A 92 29.75 52.80 -5.43
C VAL A 92 29.22 52.17 -4.13
N ALA A 93 29.26 50.84 -4.01
CA ALA A 93 28.83 50.16 -2.79
C ALA A 93 29.65 50.60 -1.55
N ALA A 94 30.98 50.71 -1.68
CA ALA A 94 31.84 51.20 -0.60
C ALA A 94 31.54 52.66 -0.23
N ASN A 95 31.35 53.53 -1.22
CA ASN A 95 31.01 54.94 -1.00
C ASN A 95 29.62 55.07 -0.33
N THR A 96 28.65 54.24 -0.71
CA THR A 96 27.33 54.21 -0.06
C THR A 96 27.45 53.85 1.41
N GLN A 97 28.28 52.86 1.77
CA GLN A 97 28.53 52.52 3.18
C GLN A 97 29.19 53.67 3.95
N ALA A 98 30.16 54.37 3.36
CA ALA A 98 30.80 55.54 3.98
C ALA A 98 29.81 56.70 4.18
N VAL A 99 28.91 56.94 3.22
CA VAL A 99 27.84 57.94 3.36
C VAL A 99 26.90 57.57 4.51
N VAL A 100 26.48 56.30 4.61
CA VAL A 100 25.64 55.82 5.72
C VAL A 100 26.32 56.06 7.08
N GLN A 101 27.61 55.74 7.21
CA GLN A 101 28.37 56.01 8.43
C GLN A 101 28.46 57.51 8.74
N ASN A 102 28.79 58.35 7.76
CA ASN A 102 28.86 59.80 7.94
C ASN A 102 27.50 60.42 8.32
N THR A 103 26.41 59.91 7.76
CA THR A 103 25.04 60.31 8.13
C THR A 103 24.72 59.91 9.58
N GLN A 104 25.12 58.71 10.01
CA GLN A 104 24.97 58.28 11.40
C GLN A 104 25.79 59.14 12.37
N ILE A 105 27.05 59.43 12.06
CA ILE A 105 27.90 60.33 12.86
C ILE A 105 27.26 61.71 12.97
N THR A 106 26.74 62.24 11.86
CA THR A 106 26.05 63.54 11.84
C THR A 106 24.80 63.50 12.72
N ALA A 107 23.98 62.45 12.60
CA ALA A 107 22.79 62.29 13.44
C ALA A 107 23.14 62.21 14.93
N THR A 108 24.20 61.47 15.30
CA THR A 108 24.71 61.42 16.68
C THR A 108 25.18 62.80 17.16
N ASN A 109 25.97 63.52 16.36
CA ASN A 109 26.43 64.87 16.71
C ASN A 109 25.27 65.85 16.89
N THR A 110 24.23 65.76 16.04
CA THR A 110 23.00 66.54 16.18
C THR A 110 22.29 66.22 17.49
N GLN A 111 22.23 64.94 17.88
CA GLN A 111 21.59 64.53 19.13
C GLN A 111 22.37 64.98 20.36
N THR A 112 23.71 64.97 20.30
CA THR A 112 24.58 65.55 21.34
C THR A 112 24.40 67.06 21.45
N ALA A 113 24.30 67.78 20.32
CA ALA A 113 24.00 69.21 20.32
C ALA A 113 22.61 69.51 20.89
N GLN A 114 21.61 68.65 20.62
CA GLN A 114 20.26 68.75 21.19
C GLN A 114 20.27 68.57 22.72
N GLN A 115 21.06 67.63 23.23
CA GLN A 115 21.24 67.43 24.67
C GLN A 115 21.94 68.61 25.32
N ALA A 116 22.99 69.15 24.70
CA ALA A 116 23.66 70.37 25.16
C ALA A 116 22.72 71.58 25.16
N ALA A 117 21.85 71.73 24.15
CA ALA A 117 20.83 72.77 24.11
C ALA A 117 19.78 72.60 25.21
N THR A 118 19.36 71.36 25.50
CA THR A 118 18.46 71.05 26.62
C THR A 118 19.11 71.37 27.96
N SER A 119 20.38 71.02 28.16
CA SER A 119 21.13 71.38 29.38
C SER A 119 21.30 72.88 29.53
N ALA A 120 21.58 73.60 28.44
CA ALA A 120 21.62 75.07 28.44
C ALA A 120 20.25 75.68 28.75
N LEU A 121 19.15 75.06 28.31
CA LEU A 121 17.78 75.46 28.64
C LEU A 121 17.48 75.25 30.12
N SER A 122 17.94 74.16 30.73
CA SER A 122 17.82 73.91 32.17
C SER A 122 18.67 74.90 32.98
N SER A 123 19.89 75.21 32.54
CA SER A 123 20.72 76.26 33.14
C SER A 123 20.08 77.65 33.02
N ARG A 124 19.40 77.94 31.89
CA ARG A 124 18.58 79.15 31.70
C ARG A 124 17.42 79.20 32.69
N GLN A 125 16.71 78.10 32.92
CA GLN A 125 15.61 78.06 33.90
C GLN A 125 16.10 78.33 35.34
N SER A 126 17.25 77.79 35.73
CA SER A 126 17.88 78.10 37.03
C SER A 126 18.37 79.56 37.11
N ALA A 127 18.70 80.19 35.99
CA ALA A 127 19.00 81.62 35.92
C ALA A 127 17.73 82.50 35.98
N ASP A 128 16.62 82.08 35.35
CA ASP A 128 15.32 82.77 35.40
C ASP A 128 14.79 82.91 36.85
N GLU A 129 15.07 81.92 37.71
CA GLU A 129 14.73 81.97 39.15
C GLU A 129 15.55 83.02 39.92
N SER A 130 16.80 83.23 39.52
CA SER A 130 17.65 84.31 40.04
C SER A 130 17.24 85.69 39.48
N GLU A 131 16.74 85.76 38.24
CA GLU A 131 16.28 86.98 37.55
C GLU A 131 15.02 87.60 38.17
N ASN A 132 14.13 86.81 38.78
CA ASN A 132 12.92 87.31 39.44
C ASN A 132 13.25 88.28 40.60
N MET A 133 14.45 88.18 41.17
CA MET A 133 14.97 89.10 42.18
C MET A 133 15.52 90.41 41.56
N ALA A 134 15.94 90.40 40.29
CA ALA A 134 16.44 91.55 39.54
C ALA A 134 15.33 92.37 38.86
N ARG A 135 14.15 91.79 38.61
CA ARG A 135 12.92 92.42 38.04
C ARG A 135 12.37 93.64 38.80
N LYS A 136 12.98 94.00 39.94
CA LYS A 136 12.79 95.30 40.59
C LYS A 136 13.58 96.45 39.92
N TRP A 137 14.53 96.18 39.02
CA TRP A 137 15.30 97.16 38.22
C TRP A 137 14.62 97.53 36.89
N ALA A 138 13.54 98.30 36.97
CA ALA A 138 13.26 99.41 36.06
C ALA A 138 12.50 99.15 34.72
N SER A 139 11.23 98.79 34.87
CA SER A 139 10.03 99.17 34.08
C SER A 139 10.05 100.40 33.12
N ASN A 140 10.72 100.40 31.96
CA ASN A 140 10.55 101.46 30.93
C ASN A 140 10.19 100.94 29.49
N PRO A 141 9.38 101.68 28.70
CA PRO A 141 8.90 101.30 27.35
C PRO A 141 9.90 101.53 26.19
N GLU A 142 9.51 101.09 24.96
CA GLU A 142 10.33 100.99 23.74
C GLU A 142 11.05 102.31 23.34
N ASN A 143 12.33 102.20 22.94
CA ASN A 143 13.23 103.27 22.46
C ASN A 143 13.77 104.31 23.47
N GLU A 144 13.85 103.98 24.76
CA GLU A 144 14.75 104.71 25.68
C GLU A 144 16.07 103.95 25.92
N VAL A 145 17.18 104.69 25.88
CA VAL A 145 18.52 104.20 26.20
C VAL A 145 18.68 104.18 27.71
N VAL A 146 18.86 103.00 28.30
CA VAL A 146 19.11 102.86 29.74
C VAL A 146 20.60 103.07 30.06
N LEU A 147 21.51 102.77 29.12
CA LEU A 147 22.90 103.21 29.16
C LEU A 147 23.55 103.17 27.77
N ASP A 148 24.57 104.01 27.57
CA ASP A 148 25.17 104.39 26.29
C ASP A 148 25.44 103.21 25.33
N GLU A 149 24.93 103.38 24.10
CA GLU A 149 24.92 102.42 22.98
C GLU A 149 24.30 101.03 23.23
N LYS A 150 23.43 100.86 24.26
CA LYS A 150 22.68 99.61 24.48
C LYS A 150 21.17 99.82 24.66
N TYR A 151 20.40 99.07 23.86
CA TYR A 151 18.93 99.09 23.82
C TYR A 151 18.28 98.09 24.80
N SER A 152 16.98 98.26 25.09
CA SER A 152 16.21 97.38 25.95
C SER A 152 16.05 95.95 25.38
N ALA A 153 15.83 94.97 26.27
CA ALA A 153 15.72 93.56 25.91
C ALA A 153 14.54 93.22 24.96
N TYR A 154 13.58 94.13 24.75
CA TYR A 154 12.46 93.95 23.81
C TYR A 154 12.90 93.98 22.33
N HIS A 155 13.94 94.76 22.00
CA HIS A 155 14.46 94.91 20.63
C HIS A 155 15.06 93.61 20.06
N TYR A 156 15.78 92.86 20.90
CA TYR A 156 16.45 91.62 20.47
C TYR A 156 15.49 90.42 20.39
N ALA A 157 14.34 90.45 21.06
CA ALA A 157 13.32 89.41 21.00
C ALA A 157 12.61 89.34 19.62
N GLN A 158 12.35 90.47 18.96
CA GLN A 158 11.69 90.48 17.65
C GLN A 158 12.58 89.98 16.50
N LYS A 159 13.91 90.26 16.54
CA LYS A 159 14.84 89.76 15.51
C LYS A 159 15.02 88.23 15.54
N ALA A 160 14.92 87.61 16.71
CA ALA A 160 14.99 86.15 16.85
C ALA A 160 13.72 85.44 16.34
N ALA A 161 12.54 86.08 16.42
CA ALA A 161 11.29 85.54 15.88
C ALA A 161 11.30 85.44 14.34
N GLN A 162 11.92 86.38 13.63
CA GLN A 162 12.04 86.36 12.17
C GLN A 162 12.98 85.24 11.66
N LEU A 163 13.99 84.86 12.44
CA LEU A 163 14.91 83.76 12.13
C LEU A 163 14.24 82.38 12.30
N ALA A 164 13.29 82.23 13.23
CA ALA A 164 12.51 81.01 13.42
C ALA A 164 11.61 80.69 12.21
N VAL A 165 11.08 81.72 11.52
CA VAL A 165 10.27 81.56 10.29
C VAL A 165 11.11 81.07 9.11
N ASN A 166 12.39 81.47 9.04
CA ASN A 166 13.31 81.00 8.00
C ASN A 166 13.78 79.56 8.23
N LEU A 167 13.89 79.13 9.50
CA LEU A 167 14.28 77.75 9.86
C LEU A 167 13.17 76.73 9.51
N ALA A 168 11.89 77.11 9.67
CA ALA A 168 10.75 76.27 9.28
C ALA A 168 10.70 76.01 7.74
N SER A 169 11.15 76.98 6.94
CA SER A 169 11.26 76.84 5.48
C SER A 169 12.40 75.89 5.08
N ALA A 170 13.50 75.88 5.86
CA ALA A 170 14.62 74.96 5.68
C ALA A 170 14.28 73.52 6.11
N GLU A 171 13.51 73.34 7.19
CA GLU A 171 13.03 72.04 7.66
C GLU A 171 12.07 71.37 6.66
N SER A 172 11.15 72.15 6.07
CA SER A 172 10.26 71.67 5.00
C SER A 172 11.05 71.21 3.76
N SER A 173 12.07 71.99 3.35
CA SER A 173 12.94 71.66 2.21
C SER A 173 13.82 70.42 2.46
N ALA A 174 14.31 70.25 3.69
CA ALA A 174 15.08 69.08 4.10
C ALA A 174 14.22 67.81 4.12
N THR A 175 12.98 67.90 4.62
CA THR A 175 12.00 66.80 4.64
C THR A 175 11.60 66.37 3.23
N GLN A 176 11.41 67.34 2.33
CA GLN A 176 11.08 67.08 0.93
C GLN A 176 12.25 66.41 0.20
N SER A 177 13.49 66.85 0.46
CA SER A 177 14.70 66.25 -0.09
C SER A 177 14.92 64.81 0.40
N ALA A 178 14.66 64.55 1.68
CA ALA A 178 14.73 63.19 2.24
C ALA A 178 13.70 62.25 1.60
N THR A 179 12.47 62.73 1.37
CA THR A 179 11.40 61.94 0.73
C THR A 179 11.76 61.60 -0.72
N ILE A 180 12.31 62.56 -1.47
CA ILE A 180 12.78 62.32 -2.85
C ILE A 180 13.93 61.30 -2.87
N ALA A 181 14.86 61.38 -1.91
CA ALA A 181 15.95 60.42 -1.79
C ALA A 181 15.45 59.00 -1.52
N THR A 182 14.46 58.83 -0.63
CA THR A 182 13.81 57.54 -0.37
C THR A 182 13.14 57.00 -1.63
N GLN A 183 12.37 57.82 -2.33
CA GLN A 183 11.67 57.41 -3.55
C GLN A 183 12.65 57.01 -4.67
N LYS A 184 13.76 57.74 -4.82
CA LYS A 184 14.80 57.41 -5.80
C LYS A 184 15.57 56.13 -5.46
N ALA A 185 15.77 55.84 -4.17
CA ALA A 185 16.36 54.56 -3.74
C ALA A 185 15.43 53.37 -4.05
N GLU A 186 14.12 53.56 -3.95
CA GLU A 186 13.11 52.55 -4.26
C GLU A 186 13.00 52.30 -5.77
N GLU A 187 13.03 53.36 -6.58
CA GLU A 187 13.15 53.28 -8.05
C GLU A 187 14.43 52.56 -8.48
N ALA A 188 15.57 52.85 -7.84
CA ALA A 188 16.84 52.17 -8.11
C ALA A 188 16.77 50.68 -7.74
N THR A 189 16.09 50.32 -6.65
CA THR A 189 15.87 48.93 -6.24
C THR A 189 15.00 48.18 -7.27
N GLN A 190 13.95 48.82 -7.79
CA GLN A 190 13.11 48.24 -8.85
C GLN A 190 13.87 48.11 -10.17
N ALA A 191 14.70 49.09 -10.52
CA ALA A 191 15.55 49.03 -11.70
C ALA A 191 16.60 47.91 -11.60
N ALA A 192 17.18 47.68 -10.42
CA ALA A 192 18.12 46.58 -10.18
C ALA A 192 17.45 45.21 -10.33
N LYS A 193 16.24 45.01 -9.75
CA LYS A 193 15.46 43.77 -9.93
C LYS A 193 15.09 43.50 -11.39
N LYS A 194 14.78 44.56 -12.14
CA LYS A 194 14.52 44.48 -13.59
C LYS A 194 15.77 44.14 -14.38
N ALA A 195 16.94 44.63 -13.98
CA ALA A 195 18.21 44.27 -14.60
C ALA A 195 18.60 42.81 -14.31
N GLU A 196 18.33 42.31 -13.11
CA GLU A 196 18.47 40.88 -12.78
C GLU A 196 17.53 40.00 -13.62
N SER A 197 16.25 40.38 -13.80
CA SER A 197 15.32 39.59 -14.62
C SER A 197 15.72 39.54 -16.10
N LEU A 198 16.30 40.62 -16.62
CA LEU A 198 16.85 40.71 -17.98
C LEU A 198 18.14 39.88 -18.15
N ALA A 199 18.92 39.70 -17.09
CA ALA A 199 20.15 38.89 -17.11
C ALA A 199 19.89 37.37 -17.04
N VAL A 200 18.74 36.94 -16.49
CA VAL A 200 18.37 35.53 -16.32
C VAL A 200 17.41 35.02 -17.42
N GLY A 201 17.01 35.89 -18.36
CA GLY A 201 16.21 35.50 -19.53
C GLY A 201 14.70 35.37 -19.27
N GLU A 202 14.16 36.06 -18.26
CA GLU A 202 12.70 36.12 -18.06
C GLU A 202 12.10 37.26 -18.91
N VAL A 203 11.50 36.88 -20.03
CA VAL A 203 10.78 37.82 -20.90
C VAL A 203 9.50 38.28 -20.19
N ASP A 204 9.41 39.58 -19.90
CA ASP A 204 8.17 40.22 -19.45
C ASP A 204 7.12 40.19 -20.57
N TYR A 205 6.30 39.14 -20.57
CA TYR A 205 5.25 38.91 -21.55
C TYR A 205 4.15 39.99 -21.52
N ALA A 206 4.10 40.88 -20.52
CA ALA A 206 3.16 42.00 -20.52
C ALA A 206 3.45 43.03 -21.62
N LYS A 207 4.65 42.99 -22.23
CA LYS A 207 5.05 43.85 -23.36
C LYS A 207 4.93 43.19 -24.73
N VAL A 208 4.53 41.91 -24.80
CA VAL A 208 4.35 41.17 -26.05
C VAL A 208 2.86 41.16 -26.38
N LEU A 209 2.46 41.88 -27.44
CA LEU A 209 1.06 42.09 -27.81
C LEU A 209 0.30 40.81 -28.24
N ASN A 210 0.94 39.64 -28.31
CA ASN A 210 0.31 38.36 -28.61
C ASN A 210 1.25 37.17 -28.28
N VAL A 211 1.16 36.60 -27.08
CA VAL A 211 1.90 35.37 -26.74
C VAL A 211 1.10 34.15 -27.26
N PRO A 212 1.67 33.31 -28.15
CA PRO A 212 0.97 32.13 -28.66
C PRO A 212 0.62 31.15 -27.54
N ARG A 213 -0.59 30.58 -27.60
CA ARG A 213 -0.95 29.41 -26.80
C ARG A 213 -0.21 28.19 -27.34
N SER A 214 0.42 27.42 -26.45
CA SER A 214 1.05 26.17 -26.86
C SER A 214 0.02 25.13 -27.28
N ASN A 215 0.40 24.29 -28.24
CA ASN A 215 -0.31 23.10 -28.67
C ASN A 215 0.71 22.00 -29.00
N ILE A 216 0.25 20.82 -29.44
CA ILE A 216 1.12 19.67 -29.76
C ILE A 216 2.17 19.93 -30.86
N ASN A 217 1.99 20.97 -31.67
CA ASN A 217 2.86 21.35 -32.79
C ASN A 217 3.54 22.72 -32.61
N THR A 218 3.28 23.46 -31.52
CA THR A 218 3.78 24.83 -31.35
C THR A 218 4.07 25.14 -29.89
N GLU A 219 5.28 25.63 -29.62
CA GLU A 219 5.70 26.12 -28.31
C GLU A 219 4.93 27.40 -27.92
N GLY A 220 4.69 27.61 -26.63
CA GLY A 220 3.88 28.73 -26.13
C GLY A 220 3.39 28.55 -24.69
N VAL A 221 2.39 29.34 -24.28
CA VAL A 221 1.88 29.33 -22.89
C VAL A 221 0.70 28.36 -22.73
N VAL A 222 0.80 27.45 -21.75
CA VAL A 222 -0.24 26.45 -21.41
C VAL A 222 -0.98 26.85 -20.12
N ARG A 223 -2.27 26.52 -20.01
CA ARG A 223 -3.03 26.70 -18.75
C ARG A 223 -3.05 25.39 -17.96
N LEU A 224 -2.79 25.45 -16.65
CA LEU A 224 -2.80 24.27 -15.79
C LEU A 224 -4.22 23.84 -15.38
N THR A 225 -4.47 22.54 -15.22
CA THR A 225 -5.74 21.99 -14.76
C THR A 225 -5.58 20.97 -13.62
N ASN A 226 -6.56 20.95 -12.71
CA ASN A 226 -6.69 19.94 -11.65
C ASN A 226 -7.65 18.80 -12.04
N ASP A 227 -8.32 18.91 -13.18
CA ASP A 227 -9.26 17.90 -13.68
C ASP A 227 -8.50 16.77 -14.37
N THR A 228 -8.84 15.53 -14.03
CA THR A 228 -8.19 14.31 -14.50
C THR A 228 -9.05 13.55 -15.53
N GLY A 229 -10.23 14.05 -15.87
CA GLY A 229 -11.15 13.42 -16.83
C GLY A 229 -11.29 14.17 -18.15
N LEU A 230 -10.41 15.11 -18.44
CA LEU A 230 -10.44 15.92 -19.66
C LEU A 230 -9.48 15.37 -20.71
N GLU A 231 -9.97 15.24 -21.94
CA GLU A 231 -9.17 14.98 -23.14
C GLU A 231 -8.79 16.31 -23.79
N SER A 232 -7.85 17.05 -23.19
CA SER A 232 -7.42 18.36 -23.71
C SER A 232 -5.93 18.39 -24.04
N GLU A 233 -5.61 18.80 -25.27
CA GLU A 233 -4.25 19.03 -25.75
C GLU A 233 -3.74 20.45 -25.44
N SER A 234 -4.56 21.29 -24.81
CA SER A 234 -4.26 22.71 -24.53
C SER A 234 -4.12 23.02 -23.03
N LEU A 235 -4.26 22.00 -22.18
CA LEU A 235 -4.12 22.10 -20.73
C LEU A 235 -3.02 21.15 -20.24
N ALA A 236 -2.23 21.61 -19.27
CA ALA A 236 -1.22 20.77 -18.63
C ALA A 236 -1.69 20.34 -17.23
N LEU A 237 -1.34 19.11 -16.86
CA LEU A 237 -1.73 18.52 -15.57
C LEU A 237 -0.97 19.19 -14.42
N THR A 238 -1.66 19.57 -13.34
CA THR A 238 -0.97 20.03 -12.12
C THR A 238 -0.37 18.86 -11.34
N ALA A 239 0.61 19.15 -10.48
CA ALA A 239 1.12 18.18 -9.50
C ALA A 239 0.01 17.65 -8.57
N LYS A 240 -1.02 18.46 -8.27
CA LYS A 240 -2.19 18.04 -7.47
C LYS A 240 -3.02 16.99 -8.20
N ALA A 241 -3.30 17.19 -9.49
CA ALA A 241 -3.95 16.18 -10.32
C ALA A 241 -3.09 14.93 -10.50
N GLY A 242 -1.78 15.09 -10.68
CA GLY A 242 -0.82 13.97 -10.73
C GLY A 242 -0.83 13.12 -9.45
N LYS A 243 -0.85 13.78 -8.27
CA LYS A 243 -1.00 13.10 -6.98
C LYS A 243 -2.32 12.33 -6.86
N LYS A 244 -3.42 12.90 -7.35
CA LYS A 244 -4.74 12.24 -7.35
C LYS A 244 -4.73 10.97 -8.23
N LEU A 245 -4.16 11.05 -9.43
CA LEU A 245 -3.99 9.88 -10.31
C LEU A 245 -3.10 8.82 -9.66
N ALA A 246 -1.97 9.20 -9.06
CA ALA A 246 -1.09 8.26 -8.35
C ALA A 246 -1.80 7.53 -7.20
N GLN A 247 -2.64 8.25 -6.43
CA GLN A 247 -3.46 7.65 -5.38
C GLN A 247 -4.50 6.67 -5.94
N GLN A 248 -5.18 7.03 -7.03
CA GLN A 248 -6.14 6.14 -7.70
C GLN A 248 -5.45 4.86 -8.23
N THR A 249 -4.28 4.99 -8.85
CA THR A 249 -3.48 3.85 -9.32
C THR A 249 -3.06 2.95 -8.16
N ALA A 250 -2.56 3.51 -7.05
CA ALA A 250 -2.20 2.74 -5.86
C ALA A 250 -3.40 1.97 -5.28
N GLN A 251 -4.58 2.60 -5.23
CA GLN A 251 -5.80 1.96 -4.76
C GLN A 251 -6.25 0.81 -5.68
N LEU A 252 -6.16 0.99 -7.00
CA LEU A 252 -6.45 -0.07 -7.97
C LEU A 252 -5.49 -1.26 -7.79
N GLN A 253 -4.19 -0.99 -7.60
CA GLN A 253 -3.20 -2.03 -7.34
C GLN A 253 -3.47 -2.80 -6.05
N LEU A 254 -3.84 -2.12 -4.98
CA LEU A 254 -4.30 -2.74 -3.73
C LEU A 254 -5.53 -3.63 -3.96
N ASN A 255 -6.55 -3.11 -4.64
CA ASN A 255 -7.79 -3.86 -4.92
C ASN A 255 -7.52 -5.12 -5.76
N VAL A 256 -6.63 -5.03 -6.76
CA VAL A 256 -6.26 -6.16 -7.63
C VAL A 256 -5.33 -7.16 -6.92
N SER A 257 -4.44 -6.70 -6.04
CA SER A 257 -3.48 -7.59 -5.35
C SER A 257 -4.04 -8.26 -4.10
N GLN A 258 -4.95 -7.62 -3.36
CA GLN A 258 -5.44 -8.12 -2.07
C GLN A 258 -6.87 -8.66 -2.12
N ASN A 259 -7.75 -8.07 -2.95
CA ASN A 259 -9.19 -8.39 -2.92
C ASN A 259 -9.69 -9.13 -4.17
N TYR A 260 -8.80 -9.52 -5.08
CA TYR A 260 -9.17 -10.20 -6.31
C TYR A 260 -8.59 -11.61 -6.37
N ILE A 261 -9.48 -12.60 -6.50
CA ILE A 261 -9.08 -13.97 -6.80
C ILE A 261 -9.07 -14.12 -8.33
N PRO A 262 -7.89 -14.33 -8.95
CA PRO A 262 -7.81 -14.48 -10.39
C PRO A 262 -8.50 -15.77 -10.86
N ASN A 263 -9.04 -15.77 -12.08
CA ASN A 263 -9.77 -16.93 -12.61
C ASN A 263 -8.90 -18.20 -12.68
N SER A 264 -7.58 -18.07 -12.87
CA SER A 264 -6.63 -19.18 -12.81
C SER A 264 -6.51 -19.84 -11.43
N LYS A 265 -6.96 -19.18 -10.36
CA LYS A 265 -6.95 -19.68 -8.97
C LYS A 265 -8.33 -20.19 -8.53
N LYS A 266 -9.32 -20.21 -9.41
CA LYS A 266 -10.65 -20.76 -9.15
C LYS A 266 -10.75 -22.16 -9.74
N SER A 267 -11.22 -23.12 -8.94
CA SER A 267 -11.40 -24.51 -9.38
C SER A 267 -12.85 -24.94 -9.24
N SER A 268 -13.38 -25.57 -10.28
CA SER A 268 -14.71 -26.21 -10.26
C SER A 268 -14.64 -27.71 -9.99
N ALA A 269 -13.46 -28.25 -9.65
CA ALA A 269 -13.31 -29.65 -9.26
C ALA A 269 -13.81 -29.88 -7.82
N VAL A 270 -14.56 -30.95 -7.59
CA VAL A 270 -15.13 -31.33 -6.29
C VAL A 270 -14.22 -32.24 -5.45
N ASN A 271 -13.04 -32.55 -5.96
CA ASN A 271 -12.07 -33.47 -5.36
C ASN A 271 -10.62 -32.92 -5.44
N SER A 272 -10.47 -31.60 -5.58
CA SER A 272 -9.15 -30.97 -5.65
C SER A 272 -8.48 -31.00 -4.27
N ASN A 273 -7.24 -31.49 -4.21
CA ASN A 273 -6.39 -31.43 -3.02
C ASN A 273 -5.40 -30.25 -3.05
N SER A 274 -5.54 -29.34 -4.02
CA SER A 274 -4.64 -28.20 -4.15
C SER A 274 -4.85 -27.19 -3.02
N ALA A 275 -3.77 -26.79 -2.36
CA ALA A 275 -3.77 -25.68 -1.39
C ALA A 275 -3.76 -24.29 -2.06
N ASP A 276 -3.59 -24.24 -3.38
CA ASP A 276 -3.37 -23.00 -4.13
C ASP A 276 -4.64 -22.43 -4.78
N THR A 277 -5.72 -23.21 -4.85
CA THR A 277 -6.95 -22.83 -5.56
C THR A 277 -8.15 -22.79 -4.63
N VAL A 278 -9.08 -21.88 -4.88
CA VAL A 278 -10.35 -21.82 -4.14
C VAL A 278 -11.47 -22.52 -4.93
N ALA A 279 -12.38 -23.17 -4.22
CA ALA A 279 -13.56 -23.79 -4.83
C ALA A 279 -14.53 -22.73 -5.36
N THR A 280 -15.05 -22.93 -6.57
CA THR A 280 -16.14 -22.11 -7.11
C THR A 280 -17.47 -22.50 -6.47
N SER A 281 -18.46 -21.60 -6.54
CA SER A 281 -19.84 -21.91 -6.14
C SER A 281 -20.41 -23.14 -6.88
N ALA A 282 -19.99 -23.38 -8.12
CA ALA A 282 -20.35 -24.57 -8.88
C ALA A 282 -19.80 -25.86 -8.26
N ALA A 283 -18.51 -25.88 -7.86
CA ALA A 283 -17.93 -27.01 -7.14
C ALA A 283 -18.64 -27.25 -5.80
N VAL A 284 -18.82 -26.19 -5.01
CA VAL A 284 -19.48 -26.29 -3.69
C VAL A 284 -20.92 -26.81 -3.83
N LYS A 285 -21.68 -26.30 -4.82
CA LYS A 285 -23.03 -26.78 -5.08
C LYS A 285 -23.03 -28.25 -5.49
N THR A 286 -22.13 -28.65 -6.38
CA THR A 286 -22.06 -30.05 -6.85
C THR A 286 -21.72 -31.00 -5.70
N ALA A 287 -20.78 -30.63 -4.84
CA ALA A 287 -20.44 -31.39 -3.63
C ALA A 287 -21.63 -31.46 -2.65
N TYR A 288 -22.34 -30.33 -2.45
CA TYR A 288 -23.54 -30.28 -1.61
C TYR A 288 -24.66 -31.17 -2.15
N ASP A 289 -24.99 -31.09 -3.44
CA ASP A 289 -26.04 -31.90 -4.07
C ASP A 289 -25.70 -33.40 -3.95
N LEU A 290 -24.43 -33.77 -4.16
CA LEU A 290 -23.96 -35.14 -3.98
C LEU A 290 -24.12 -35.58 -2.52
N ALA A 291 -23.65 -34.78 -1.55
CA ALA A 291 -23.80 -35.10 -0.13
C ALA A 291 -25.28 -35.24 0.26
N ASN A 292 -26.14 -34.34 -0.18
CA ASN A 292 -27.58 -34.38 0.06
C ASN A 292 -28.24 -35.60 -0.60
N SER A 293 -27.76 -36.04 -1.78
CA SER A 293 -28.24 -37.28 -2.42
C SER A 293 -27.78 -38.56 -1.70
N LYS A 294 -26.69 -38.49 -0.91
CA LYS A 294 -26.13 -39.60 -0.13
C LYS A 294 -26.58 -39.58 1.33
N GLN A 295 -27.05 -38.44 1.82
CA GLN A 295 -27.74 -38.33 3.10
C GLN A 295 -29.13 -38.93 2.93
N SER A 296 -29.24 -40.25 3.04
CA SER A 296 -30.52 -40.95 2.93
C SER A 296 -31.50 -40.49 4.01
N PRO A 297 -32.70 -39.99 3.66
CA PRO A 297 -33.86 -40.14 4.52
C PRO A 297 -34.42 -41.55 4.30
N ALA A 298 -33.65 -42.59 4.61
CA ALA A 298 -34.17 -43.94 4.58
C ALA A 298 -35.02 -44.14 5.84
N THR A 299 -36.33 -43.85 5.74
CA THR A 299 -37.30 -44.18 6.79
C THR A 299 -37.63 -45.67 6.85
N THR A 300 -37.00 -46.49 6.00
CA THR A 300 -37.25 -47.94 5.89
C THR A 300 -35.93 -48.72 5.82
N LEU A 301 -35.95 -49.96 6.30
CA LEU A 301 -34.81 -50.90 6.25
C LEU A 301 -34.26 -51.10 4.82
N ALA A 302 -35.15 -51.13 3.82
CA ALA A 302 -34.77 -51.25 2.42
C ALA A 302 -33.93 -50.06 1.92
N GLY A 303 -34.16 -48.85 2.44
CA GLY A 303 -33.36 -47.66 2.10
C GLY A 303 -31.92 -47.70 2.62
N TYR A 304 -31.62 -48.59 3.57
CA TYR A 304 -30.27 -48.89 4.04
C TYR A 304 -29.63 -50.09 3.31
N GLY A 305 -30.29 -50.64 2.28
CA GLY A 305 -29.82 -51.85 1.59
C GLY A 305 -30.14 -53.16 2.33
N ILE A 306 -30.97 -53.11 3.38
CA ILE A 306 -31.40 -54.27 4.16
C ILE A 306 -32.77 -54.73 3.62
N GLY A 307 -32.76 -55.52 2.55
CA GLY A 307 -33.97 -56.04 1.89
C GLY A 307 -34.52 -57.35 2.50
N ASP A 308 -33.64 -58.08 3.17
CA ASP A 308 -33.86 -59.45 3.63
C ASP A 308 -34.35 -59.54 5.09
N LEU A 309 -34.63 -58.40 5.75
CA LEU A 309 -35.27 -58.35 7.06
C LEU A 309 -36.71 -57.85 6.93
N LYS A 310 -37.71 -58.65 7.31
CA LYS A 310 -39.13 -58.27 7.25
C LYS A 310 -39.71 -57.95 8.64
N ILE A 311 -40.52 -56.89 8.71
CA ILE A 311 -41.44 -56.62 9.82
C ILE A 311 -42.81 -56.34 9.21
N GLN A 312 -43.69 -57.33 9.21
CA GLN A 312 -44.98 -57.21 8.53
C GLN A 312 -46.05 -58.17 9.06
N SER A 313 -47.32 -57.84 8.83
CA SER A 313 -48.44 -58.78 9.03
C SER A 313 -48.39 -59.88 7.97
N PHE A 314 -48.75 -61.11 8.36
CA PHE A 314 -48.79 -62.26 7.46
C PHE A 314 -50.03 -63.15 7.72
N ALA A 315 -50.56 -63.74 6.65
CA ALA A 315 -51.59 -64.77 6.71
C ALA A 315 -51.35 -65.77 5.57
N GLY A 316 -51.34 -67.06 5.89
CA GLY A 316 -51.06 -68.14 4.94
C GLY A 316 -50.24 -69.26 5.56
N ASP A 317 -49.59 -70.07 4.73
CA ASP A 317 -48.69 -71.11 5.21
C ASP A 317 -47.38 -70.50 5.72
N ILE A 318 -47.13 -70.60 7.03
CA ILE A 318 -45.92 -70.04 7.63
C ILE A 318 -44.64 -70.83 7.28
N ASN A 319 -44.73 -72.02 6.66
CA ASN A 319 -43.56 -72.69 6.09
C ASN A 319 -42.91 -71.86 4.97
N THR A 320 -43.66 -70.96 4.33
CA THR A 320 -43.14 -70.05 3.29
C THR A 320 -42.30 -68.91 3.85
N LEU A 321 -42.35 -68.67 5.16
CA LEU A 321 -41.57 -67.63 5.83
C LEU A 321 -40.12 -68.08 6.02
N LYS A 322 -39.30 -67.83 5.00
CA LYS A 322 -37.88 -68.24 4.89
C LYS A 322 -36.90 -67.07 4.79
N ILE A 323 -37.40 -65.85 4.96
CA ILE A 323 -36.62 -64.62 4.98
C ILE A 323 -36.55 -64.14 6.42
N ASP A 324 -35.36 -63.75 6.89
CA ASP A 324 -35.15 -63.24 8.24
C ASP A 324 -36.17 -62.14 8.57
N GLY A 325 -36.71 -62.18 9.79
CA GLY A 325 -37.69 -61.18 10.17
C GLY A 325 -38.62 -61.59 11.29
N ILE A 326 -39.51 -60.65 11.62
CA ILE A 326 -40.58 -60.81 12.60
C ILE A 326 -41.90 -60.60 11.86
N TYR A 327 -42.70 -61.66 11.78
CA TYR A 327 -43.98 -61.67 11.09
C TYR A 327 -45.12 -61.72 12.10
N ALA A 328 -46.07 -60.80 12.01
CA ALA A 328 -47.25 -60.77 12.85
C ALA A 328 -48.37 -61.60 12.22
N ILE A 329 -48.68 -62.75 12.80
CA ILE A 329 -49.80 -63.60 12.38
C ILE A 329 -51.07 -63.10 13.07
N THR A 330 -51.81 -62.23 12.40
CA THR A 330 -53.03 -61.61 12.93
C THR A 330 -54.30 -62.40 12.63
N GLN A 331 -54.23 -63.35 11.70
CA GLN A 331 -55.36 -64.17 11.23
C GLN A 331 -55.00 -65.66 11.30
N ALA A 332 -55.01 -66.22 12.51
CA ALA A 332 -54.66 -67.62 12.75
C ALA A 332 -55.58 -68.60 12.00
N SER A 333 -56.87 -68.28 11.87
CA SER A 333 -57.84 -69.10 11.12
C SER A 333 -57.54 -69.23 9.62
N ARG A 334 -56.73 -68.32 9.07
CA ARG A 334 -56.30 -68.31 7.66
C ARG A 334 -54.84 -68.73 7.49
N SER A 335 -54.20 -69.16 8.56
CA SER A 335 -52.79 -69.52 8.57
C SER A 335 -52.61 -71.00 8.87
N GLN A 336 -51.62 -71.61 8.23
CA GLN A 336 -51.36 -73.05 8.31
C GLN A 336 -50.02 -73.29 9.00
N ASN A 337 -49.83 -74.49 9.55
CA ASN A 337 -48.60 -74.91 10.23
C ASN A 337 -48.24 -74.11 11.49
N LEU A 338 -49.22 -73.46 12.12
CA LEU A 338 -49.04 -72.78 13.40
C LEU A 338 -48.83 -73.80 14.54
N PRO A 339 -48.08 -73.44 15.59
CA PRO A 339 -47.95 -74.27 16.78
C PRO A 339 -49.28 -74.42 17.55
N VAL A 340 -50.12 -73.37 17.51
CA VAL A 340 -51.43 -73.29 18.14
C VAL A 340 -52.37 -72.43 17.28
N SER A 341 -53.68 -72.68 17.36
CA SER A 341 -54.70 -71.99 16.54
C SER A 341 -55.06 -70.59 17.06
N THR A 342 -54.07 -69.75 17.34
CA THR A 342 -54.26 -68.35 17.78
C THR A 342 -53.20 -67.43 17.17
N SER A 343 -53.41 -66.12 17.30
CA SER A 343 -52.48 -65.10 16.80
C SER A 343 -51.12 -65.23 17.48
N CYS A 344 -50.05 -64.98 16.74
CA CYS A 344 -48.68 -65.07 17.25
C CYS A 344 -47.73 -64.21 16.44
N HIS A 345 -46.53 -63.97 16.97
CA HIS A 345 -45.41 -63.46 16.19
C HIS A 345 -44.50 -64.62 15.84
N ILE A 346 -44.11 -64.73 14.57
CA ILE A 346 -43.11 -65.68 14.11
C ILE A 346 -41.82 -64.93 13.86
N GLN A 347 -40.80 -65.20 14.66
CA GLN A 347 -39.44 -64.84 14.34
C GLN A 347 -38.86 -65.92 13.43
N VAL A 348 -38.37 -65.49 12.28
CA VAL A 348 -37.68 -66.33 11.30
C VAL A 348 -36.19 -66.01 11.39
N ILE A 349 -35.40 -67.07 11.57
CA ILE A 349 -33.95 -67.03 11.51
C ILE A 349 -33.55 -67.97 10.38
N ALA A 350 -33.21 -67.42 9.23
CA ALA A 350 -32.86 -68.13 8.02
C ALA A 350 -31.35 -68.00 7.74
N GLY A 351 -30.69 -69.10 7.42
CA GLY A 351 -29.33 -69.10 6.91
C GLY A 351 -29.29 -69.09 5.38
N GLY A 352 -28.37 -68.31 4.80
CA GLY A 352 -28.01 -68.37 3.38
C GLY A 352 -29.17 -68.07 2.42
N ASP A 353 -29.62 -69.09 1.68
CA ASP A 353 -30.62 -69.06 0.61
C ASP A 353 -32.05 -69.39 1.07
N GLY A 354 -32.29 -69.51 2.38
CA GLY A 354 -33.61 -69.78 2.95
C GLY A 354 -33.93 -71.28 3.15
N HIS A 355 -32.97 -72.17 2.91
CA HIS A 355 -33.12 -73.62 3.10
C HIS A 355 -32.69 -74.13 4.48
N TRP A 356 -32.08 -73.26 5.30
CA TRP A 356 -31.78 -73.52 6.71
C TRP A 356 -32.56 -72.55 7.60
N CYS A 357 -33.85 -72.82 7.77
CA CYS A 357 -34.74 -71.94 8.51
C CYS A 357 -35.09 -72.49 9.89
N ARG A 358 -34.95 -71.64 10.91
CA ARG A 358 -35.51 -71.82 12.25
C ARG A 358 -36.65 -70.83 12.46
N GLN A 359 -37.71 -71.28 13.09
CA GLN A 359 -38.85 -70.44 13.44
C GLN A 359 -39.12 -70.53 14.94
N ILE A 360 -39.32 -69.36 15.54
CA ILE A 360 -39.70 -69.22 16.94
C ILE A 360 -41.03 -68.48 16.98
N ALA A 361 -42.02 -69.09 17.60
CA ALA A 361 -43.35 -68.53 17.74
C ALA A 361 -43.54 -67.97 19.16
N TYR A 362 -43.95 -66.71 19.24
CA TYR A 362 -44.37 -66.03 20.46
C TYR A 362 -45.89 -65.90 20.44
N ILE A 363 -46.57 -66.65 21.29
CA ILE A 363 -48.03 -66.70 21.26
C ILE A 363 -48.62 -65.41 21.82
N ALA A 364 -49.61 -64.84 21.13
CA ALA A 364 -50.24 -63.60 21.58
C ALA A 364 -50.96 -63.82 22.92
N TYR A 365 -50.80 -62.86 23.84
CA TYR A 365 -51.41 -62.88 25.18
C TYR A 365 -51.05 -64.11 26.03
N SER A 366 -49.94 -64.80 25.73
CA SER A 366 -49.43 -65.93 26.49
C SER A 366 -47.92 -65.80 26.67
N THR A 367 -47.37 -66.44 27.69
CA THR A 367 -45.92 -66.63 27.83
C THR A 367 -45.41 -67.79 26.98
N ASP A 368 -46.31 -68.54 26.36
CA ASP A 368 -46.00 -69.70 25.54
C ASP A 368 -45.12 -69.35 24.34
N MET A 369 -44.05 -70.12 24.22
CA MET A 369 -43.08 -70.04 23.14
C MET A 369 -42.87 -71.43 22.54
N TYR A 370 -42.80 -71.48 21.21
CA TYR A 370 -42.54 -72.72 20.48
C TYR A 370 -41.37 -72.52 19.52
N GLU A 371 -40.53 -73.53 19.35
CA GLU A 371 -39.56 -73.58 18.25
C GLU A 371 -39.84 -74.72 17.29
N ARG A 372 -39.43 -74.53 16.04
CA ARG A 372 -39.20 -75.60 15.08
C ARG A 372 -38.09 -75.19 14.13
N HIS A 373 -37.61 -76.14 13.34
CA HIS A 373 -36.62 -75.90 12.31
C HIS A 373 -36.88 -76.78 11.09
N GLN A 374 -36.38 -76.37 9.93
CA GLN A 374 -36.32 -77.23 8.75
C GLN A 374 -35.39 -78.42 9.03
N THR A 375 -35.84 -79.62 8.66
CA THR A 375 -35.10 -80.86 8.89
C THR A 375 -34.33 -81.34 7.67
N SER A 376 -34.47 -80.65 6.54
CA SER A 376 -33.85 -80.99 5.26
C SER A 376 -33.56 -79.72 4.46
N TYR A 377 -32.42 -79.72 3.76
CA TYR A 377 -32.07 -78.65 2.82
C TYR A 377 -32.80 -78.80 1.46
N GLN A 378 -33.07 -80.04 1.05
CA GLN A 378 -33.58 -80.38 -0.29
C GLN A 378 -35.12 -80.38 -0.35
N THR A 379 -35.78 -80.49 0.79
CA THR A 379 -37.23 -80.62 0.90
C THR A 379 -37.77 -79.60 1.91
N ASP A 380 -39.01 -79.16 1.75
CA ASP A 380 -39.64 -78.23 2.69
C ASP A 380 -40.18 -78.95 3.94
N SER A 381 -39.35 -79.82 4.51
CA SER A 381 -39.69 -80.65 5.67
C SER A 381 -39.36 -79.90 6.96
N TRP A 382 -40.30 -79.90 7.89
CA TRP A 382 -40.20 -79.18 9.16
C TRP A 382 -40.32 -80.14 10.34
N SER A 383 -39.57 -79.86 11.42
CA SER A 383 -39.77 -80.54 12.68
C SER A 383 -41.16 -80.21 13.24
N ALA A 384 -41.68 -81.09 14.09
CA ALA A 384 -42.81 -80.72 14.94
C ALA A 384 -42.45 -79.49 15.79
N TRP A 385 -43.45 -78.69 16.13
CA TRP A 385 -43.29 -77.59 17.07
C TRP A 385 -43.01 -78.13 18.47
N LYS A 386 -41.95 -77.61 19.11
CA LYS A 386 -41.58 -77.92 20.48
C LYS A 386 -41.79 -76.70 21.36
N LYS A 387 -42.62 -76.84 22.40
CA LYS A 387 -42.79 -75.79 23.41
C LYS A 387 -41.49 -75.60 24.19
N LEU A 388 -41.03 -74.35 24.32
CA LEU A 388 -39.76 -74.00 24.96
C LEU A 388 -39.90 -73.67 26.44
N ASN A 389 -41.00 -73.04 26.83
CA ASN A 389 -41.25 -72.53 28.18
C ASN A 389 -42.13 -73.49 28.99
N THR A 390 -41.81 -74.78 29.02
CA THR A 390 -42.58 -75.71 29.85
C THR A 390 -42.27 -75.50 31.33
N ASP A 391 -43.25 -75.02 32.08
CA ASP A 391 -43.19 -74.97 33.54
C ASP A 391 -43.23 -76.41 34.09
N GLY A 392 -42.07 -77.00 34.41
CA GLY A 392 -42.04 -78.33 35.03
C GLY A 392 -40.66 -78.98 35.10
N ILE A 393 -40.53 -79.89 36.06
CA ILE A 393 -39.42 -80.83 36.15
C ILE A 393 -39.74 -82.04 35.25
N PRO A 394 -38.80 -82.53 34.41
CA PRO A 394 -39.06 -83.69 33.56
C PRO A 394 -39.54 -84.90 34.39
N ILE A 395 -40.54 -85.63 33.88
CA ILE A 395 -41.02 -86.86 34.51
C ILE A 395 -39.84 -87.84 34.61
N GLY A 396 -39.61 -88.38 35.81
CA GLY A 396 -38.49 -89.28 36.10
C GLY A 396 -37.19 -88.59 36.54
N ALA A 397 -37.13 -87.25 36.55
CA ALA A 397 -35.98 -86.55 37.11
C ALA A 397 -35.85 -86.80 38.62
N VAL A 398 -34.62 -87.07 39.05
CA VAL A 398 -34.30 -87.20 40.47
C VAL A 398 -34.10 -85.80 41.04
N VAL A 399 -34.91 -85.46 42.05
CA VAL A 399 -34.81 -84.19 42.78
C VAL A 399 -34.43 -84.49 44.23
N SER A 400 -33.39 -83.82 44.72
CA SER A 400 -32.98 -83.91 46.12
C SER A 400 -33.86 -83.03 47.00
N PHE A 401 -34.41 -83.60 48.07
CA PHE A 401 -35.14 -82.86 49.10
C PHE A 401 -34.33 -82.77 50.40
N PRO A 402 -34.48 -81.69 51.21
CA PRO A 402 -33.90 -81.64 52.55
C PRO A 402 -34.39 -82.80 53.41
N ARG A 403 -33.55 -83.31 54.34
CA ARG A 403 -33.90 -84.45 55.22
C ARG A 403 -35.22 -84.29 55.99
N ALA A 404 -35.66 -83.07 56.24
CA ALA A 404 -36.92 -82.78 56.91
C ALA A 404 -38.18 -83.10 56.07
N VAL A 405 -38.04 -83.25 54.75
CA VAL A 405 -39.14 -83.56 53.83
C VAL A 405 -39.11 -85.05 53.50
N THR A 406 -40.05 -85.82 54.05
CA THR A 406 -40.04 -87.29 53.94
C THR A 406 -40.91 -87.84 52.83
N ASN A 407 -41.98 -87.13 52.43
CA ASN A 407 -42.92 -87.54 51.37
C ASN A 407 -43.40 -86.33 50.55
N PRO A 408 -42.57 -85.78 49.66
CA PRO A 408 -42.99 -84.68 48.80
C PRO A 408 -44.10 -85.15 47.84
N VAL A 409 -45.21 -84.41 47.79
CA VAL A 409 -46.35 -84.73 46.91
C VAL A 409 -45.89 -84.74 45.45
N GLY A 410 -46.20 -85.81 44.73
CA GLY A 410 -45.80 -85.98 43.32
C GLY A 410 -44.42 -86.59 43.09
N PHE A 411 -43.67 -86.94 44.15
CA PHE A 411 -42.36 -87.57 44.06
C PHE A 411 -42.36 -88.94 44.71
N LEU A 412 -41.64 -89.89 44.09
CA LEU A 412 -41.39 -91.22 44.65
C LEU A 412 -39.96 -91.29 45.18
N ARG A 413 -39.77 -92.06 46.24
CA ARG A 413 -38.44 -92.23 46.83
C ARG A 413 -37.60 -93.17 45.96
N ALA A 414 -36.42 -92.71 45.54
CA ALA A 414 -35.49 -93.50 44.76
C ALA A 414 -34.67 -94.46 45.67
N ASP A 415 -35.34 -95.48 46.22
CA ASP A 415 -34.78 -96.50 47.11
C ASP A 415 -34.86 -97.92 46.53
N GLY A 416 -35.02 -98.04 45.21
CA GLY A 416 -35.13 -99.34 44.53
C GLY A 416 -36.51 -99.99 44.59
N SER A 417 -37.48 -99.36 45.27
CA SER A 417 -38.85 -99.86 45.38
C SER A 417 -39.59 -99.88 44.05
N THR A 418 -40.66 -100.67 43.99
CA THR A 418 -41.57 -100.69 42.84
C THR A 418 -42.72 -99.71 43.01
N PHE A 419 -43.21 -99.13 41.91
CA PHE A 419 -44.38 -98.25 41.93
C PHE A 419 -45.53 -98.79 41.08
N SER A 420 -46.74 -98.27 41.30
CA SER A 420 -47.94 -98.63 40.54
C SER A 420 -47.91 -98.00 39.14
N GLN A 421 -47.84 -98.82 38.10
CA GLN A 421 -47.91 -98.35 36.70
C GLN A 421 -49.27 -97.73 36.35
N GLN A 422 -50.36 -98.12 37.04
CA GLN A 422 -51.67 -97.50 36.82
C GLN A 422 -51.72 -96.08 37.36
N THR A 423 -50.97 -95.81 38.44
CA THR A 423 -50.89 -94.50 39.09
C THR A 423 -49.85 -93.60 38.43
N PHE A 424 -48.74 -94.16 37.95
CA PHE A 424 -47.67 -93.42 37.27
C PHE A 424 -47.32 -94.02 35.88
N PRO A 425 -48.25 -93.98 34.91
CA PRO A 425 -48.06 -94.61 33.60
C PRO A 425 -46.93 -93.95 32.79
N ASP A 426 -46.77 -92.63 32.91
CA ASP A 426 -45.73 -91.89 32.18
C ASP A 426 -44.33 -92.20 32.73
N LEU A 427 -44.19 -92.29 34.06
CA LEU A 427 -42.93 -92.69 34.68
C LEU A 427 -42.51 -94.12 34.28
N TYR A 428 -43.48 -95.04 34.20
CA TYR A 428 -43.23 -96.42 33.74
C TYR A 428 -42.65 -96.45 32.32
N ARG A 429 -43.22 -95.65 31.40
CA ARG A 429 -42.69 -95.55 30.03
C ARG A 429 -41.30 -94.90 30.03
N THR A 430 -41.09 -93.84 30.82
CA THR A 430 -39.79 -93.18 30.93
C THR A 430 -38.70 -94.11 31.45
N LEU A 431 -39.01 -95.01 32.38
CA LEU A 431 -38.07 -96.01 32.93
C LEU A 431 -37.94 -97.27 32.05
N GLY A 432 -38.28 -97.20 30.76
CA GLY A 432 -38.10 -98.30 29.81
C GLY A 432 -39.08 -99.46 30.03
N ASN A 433 -40.32 -99.15 30.37
CA ASN A 433 -41.35 -100.15 30.74
C ASN A 433 -40.96 -100.98 31.97
N SER A 434 -40.26 -100.34 32.92
CA SER A 434 -39.91 -100.91 34.22
C SER A 434 -40.66 -100.18 35.33
N ASN A 435 -41.25 -100.93 36.26
CA ASN A 435 -41.92 -100.38 37.43
C ASN A 435 -40.98 -100.29 38.65
N LYS A 436 -39.67 -100.42 38.46
CA LYS A 436 -38.66 -100.36 39.52
C LYS A 436 -37.96 -99.00 39.50
N LEU A 437 -37.94 -98.32 40.64
CA LEU A 437 -37.21 -97.06 40.80
C LEU A 437 -35.70 -97.32 40.91
N PRO A 438 -34.86 -96.33 40.56
CA PRO A 438 -33.44 -96.35 40.91
C PRO A 438 -33.27 -96.44 42.43
N ASP A 439 -32.24 -97.15 42.88
CA ASP A 439 -31.84 -97.18 44.30
C ASP A 439 -30.63 -96.27 44.51
N LEU A 440 -30.86 -95.10 45.08
CA LEU A 440 -29.83 -94.11 45.41
C LEU A 440 -29.38 -94.19 46.87
N THR A 441 -29.82 -95.22 47.61
CA THR A 441 -29.41 -95.46 49.01
C THR A 441 -28.21 -96.41 49.13
N ARG A 442 -27.81 -97.00 48.01
CA ARG A 442 -26.68 -97.92 47.88
C ARG A 442 -25.33 -97.21 48.09
N SER A 443 -24.57 -97.65 49.09
CA SER A 443 -23.27 -97.07 49.46
C SER A 443 -22.10 -97.52 48.55
N ASP A 444 -22.30 -98.55 47.74
CA ASP A 444 -21.37 -99.06 46.71
C ASP A 444 -21.37 -98.21 45.43
N VAL A 445 -22.34 -97.31 45.29
CA VAL A 445 -22.36 -96.28 44.24
C VAL A 445 -22.07 -94.96 44.95
N GLY A 446 -20.81 -94.54 44.95
CA GLY A 446 -20.40 -93.28 45.58
C GLY A 446 -21.30 -92.13 45.12
N MET A 447 -21.67 -91.24 46.04
CA MET A 447 -22.41 -90.01 45.77
C MET A 447 -21.80 -89.29 44.55
N THR A 448 -22.36 -89.52 43.38
CA THR A 448 -21.86 -88.99 42.12
C THR A 448 -23.04 -88.43 41.35
N ALA A 449 -22.82 -87.20 40.89
CA ALA A 449 -23.74 -86.45 40.07
C ALA A 449 -24.19 -87.29 38.85
N TYR A 450 -25.43 -87.08 38.46
CA TYR A 450 -26.02 -87.62 37.24
C TYR A 450 -25.11 -87.37 36.02
N PHE A 451 -24.64 -88.44 35.36
CA PHE A 451 -24.00 -88.36 34.05
C PHE A 451 -25.02 -88.77 32.97
N ALA A 452 -25.07 -88.00 31.88
CA ALA A 452 -26.08 -88.13 30.83
C ALA A 452 -25.76 -89.20 29.75
N VAL A 453 -24.94 -90.21 30.04
CA VAL A 453 -24.62 -91.31 29.10
C VAL A 453 -24.55 -92.66 29.81
N ASP A 454 -25.04 -93.70 29.13
CA ASP A 454 -25.51 -94.98 29.67
C ASP A 454 -24.45 -96.03 30.08
N ASN A 455 -23.15 -95.73 30.07
CA ASN A 455 -22.13 -96.74 30.37
C ASN A 455 -21.41 -96.50 31.69
N ILE A 456 -21.72 -97.33 32.69
CA ILE A 456 -20.94 -97.47 33.92
C ILE A 456 -19.75 -98.41 33.63
N PRO A 457 -18.49 -98.04 33.93
CA PRO A 457 -17.34 -98.94 33.81
C PRO A 457 -17.49 -100.16 34.74
N ALA A 458 -17.04 -101.33 34.28
CA ALA A 458 -17.15 -102.62 34.97
C ALA A 458 -16.52 -102.64 36.37
#